data_AF-A0A950FQT0-F1
#
_entry.id   AF-A0A950FQT0-F1
#
_cell.length_a   1.000
_cell.length_b   1.000
_cell.length_c   1.000
_cell.angle_alpha   90.00
_cell.angle_beta   90.00
_cell.angle_gamma   90.00
#
_symmetry.space_group_name_H-M   'P 1'
#
loop_
_entity.id
_entity.type
_entity.pdbx_description
1 polymer ?
#
loop_
_entity_poly.entity_id
_entity_poly.type
_entity_poly.pdbx_seq_one_letter_code
_entity_poly.pdbx_strand_id
1 'polypeptide(L)'
;MLAALLWAATSHRVYHRTVPFHVLMRVFGEDDAGTVATLLRKFYSVVAFALLGFIVHLALPRTRRPELRAALIVAGFSAVIEVVQRLDGAHEGLLSNAIDVACGALGGWLGAAIFSRASAFRRYSRRPRL
;
A
#
# COMPACT_ATOMS: atom_id res chain seq x y z
N MET A 1 -7.61 -6.74 18.58
CA MET A 1 -8.10 -6.08 17.34
C MET A 1 -7.00 -5.96 16.28
N LEU A 2 -5.86 -5.32 16.58
CA LEU A 2 -4.73 -5.19 15.64
C LEU A 2 -4.21 -6.54 15.10
N ALA A 3 -4.02 -7.54 15.95
CA ALA A 3 -3.57 -8.87 15.52
C ALA A 3 -4.56 -9.56 14.55
N ALA A 4 -5.86 -9.36 14.73
CA ALA A 4 -6.89 -9.91 13.84
C ALA A 4 -6.91 -9.19 12.49
N LEU A 5 -6.68 -7.87 12.47
CA LEU A 5 -6.53 -7.10 11.24
C LEU A 5 -5.24 -7.46 10.50
N LEU A 6 -4.15 -7.68 11.23
CA LEU A 6 -2.88 -8.13 10.66
C LEU A 6 -3.05 -9.53 10.04
N TRP A 7 -3.67 -10.46 10.76
CA TRP A 7 -3.97 -11.80 10.26
C TRP A 7 -4.89 -11.77 9.04
N ALA A 8 -5.95 -10.95 9.06
CA ALA A 8 -6.82 -10.78 7.91
C ALA A 8 -6.09 -10.19 6.69
N ALA A 9 -5.14 -9.27 6.91
CA ALA A 9 -4.33 -8.67 5.85
C ALA A 9 -3.27 -9.63 5.27
N THR A 10 -2.75 -10.56 6.07
CA THR A 10 -1.75 -11.54 5.62
C THR A 10 -2.35 -12.85 5.12
N SER A 11 -3.60 -13.17 5.48
CA SER A 11 -4.20 -14.48 5.19
C SER A 11 -4.76 -14.59 3.76
N HIS A 12 -4.19 -15.52 2.99
CA HIS A 12 -4.69 -15.90 1.67
C HIS A 12 -6.14 -16.44 1.72
N ARG A 13 -6.52 -17.12 2.82
CA ARG A 13 -7.89 -17.66 3.01
C ARG A 13 -8.93 -16.57 3.13
N VAL A 14 -8.60 -15.47 3.80
CA VAL A 14 -9.51 -14.33 3.94
C VAL A 14 -9.69 -13.67 2.58
N TYR A 15 -8.60 -13.46 1.83
CA TYR A 15 -8.64 -12.87 0.50
C TYR A 15 -9.57 -13.63 -0.46
N HIS A 16 -9.43 -14.96 -0.57
CA HIS A 16 -10.30 -15.79 -1.42
C HIS A 16 -11.77 -15.82 -1.00
N ARG A 17 -12.07 -15.46 0.26
CA ARG A 17 -13.45 -15.37 0.77
C ARG A 17 -14.01 -13.95 0.68
N THR A 18 -13.27 -12.98 0.17
CA THR A 18 -13.78 -11.61 0.01
C THR A 18 -14.68 -11.48 -1.21
N VAL A 19 -15.74 -10.69 -1.07
CA VAL A 19 -16.70 -10.34 -2.13
C VAL A 19 -16.02 -9.93 -3.46
N PRO A 20 -14.97 -9.08 -3.49
CA PRO A 20 -14.29 -8.72 -4.73
C PRO A 20 -13.73 -9.91 -5.52
N PHE A 21 -13.20 -10.95 -4.86
CA PHE A 21 -12.68 -12.14 -5.55
C PHE A 21 -13.79 -12.90 -6.28
N HIS A 22 -14.94 -13.09 -5.64
CA HIS A 22 -16.08 -13.78 -6.26
C HIS A 22 -16.74 -12.98 -7.40
N VAL A 23 -16.75 -11.66 -7.32
CA VAL A 23 -17.25 -10.79 -8.40
C VAL A 23 -16.33 -10.87 -9.62
N LEU A 24 -15.00 -10.86 -9.41
CA LEU A 24 -14.02 -11.02 -10.49
C LEU A 24 -14.17 -12.34 -11.24
N MET A 25 -14.33 -13.44 -10.50
CA MET A 25 -14.55 -14.77 -11.08
C MET A 25 -15.81 -14.83 -11.94
N ARG A 26 -16.87 -14.10 -11.58
CA ARG A 26 -18.12 -14.04 -12.37
C ARG A 26 -18.01 -13.17 -13.62
N VAL A 27 -17.15 -12.14 -13.62
CA VAL A 27 -17.05 -11.18 -14.73
C VAL A 27 -16.02 -11.61 -15.77
N PHE A 28 -14.90 -12.20 -15.34
CA PHE A 28 -13.76 -12.48 -16.22
C PHE A 28 -13.54 -13.98 -16.51
N GLY A 29 -14.28 -14.89 -15.86
CA GLY A 29 -14.05 -16.33 -16.01
C GLY A 29 -12.79 -16.82 -15.31
N GLU A 30 -12.67 -18.14 -15.12
CA GLU A 30 -11.67 -18.77 -14.24
C GLU A 30 -10.21 -18.50 -14.67
N ASP A 31 -9.96 -18.47 -15.99
CA ASP A 31 -8.61 -18.36 -16.55
C ASP A 31 -8.01 -16.94 -16.40
N ASP A 32 -8.81 -15.89 -16.59
CA ASP A 32 -8.35 -14.50 -16.47
C ASP A 32 -8.53 -13.93 -15.05
N ALA A 33 -9.44 -14.47 -14.26
CA ALA A 33 -9.74 -13.97 -12.92
C ALA A 33 -8.55 -14.07 -11.96
N GLY A 34 -7.66 -15.07 -12.12
CA GLY A 34 -6.44 -15.17 -11.30
C GLY A 34 -5.48 -13.99 -11.52
N THR A 35 -5.28 -13.59 -12.77
CA THR A 35 -4.41 -12.47 -13.14
C THR A 35 -5.05 -11.14 -12.73
N VAL A 36 -6.34 -10.94 -13.00
CA VAL A 36 -7.04 -9.71 -12.64
C VAL A 36 -7.13 -9.55 -11.12
N ALA A 37 -7.38 -10.62 -10.37
CA ALA A 37 -7.35 -10.60 -8.91
C ALA A 37 -5.96 -10.21 -8.38
N THR A 38 -4.89 -10.74 -8.98
CA THR A 38 -3.52 -10.39 -8.61
C THR A 38 -3.23 -8.91 -8.85
N LEU A 39 -3.60 -8.38 -10.02
CA LEU A 39 -3.43 -6.95 -10.33
C LEU A 39 -4.24 -6.06 -9.40
N LEU A 40 -5.48 -6.45 -9.11
CA LEU A 40 -6.35 -5.72 -8.22
C LEU A 40 -5.81 -5.73 -6.77
N ARG A 41 -5.27 -6.86 -6.31
CA ARG A 41 -4.57 -6.96 -5.02
C ARG A 41 -3.42 -5.95 -4.96
N LYS A 42 -2.58 -5.90 -6.00
CA LYS A 42 -1.44 -4.97 -6.06
C LYS A 42 -1.90 -3.51 -6.09
N PHE A 43 -2.98 -3.21 -6.81
CA PHE A 43 -3.58 -1.88 -6.82
C PHE A 43 -4.09 -1.46 -5.44
N TYR A 44 -4.85 -2.32 -4.75
CA TYR A 44 -5.30 -2.06 -3.39
C TYR A 44 -4.15 -1.85 -2.41
N SER A 45 -3.07 -2.64 -2.53
CA SER A 45 -1.85 -2.46 -1.75
C SER A 45 -1.24 -1.06 -1.95
N VAL A 46 -1.11 -0.58 -3.19
CA VAL A 46 -0.58 0.76 -3.47
C VAL A 46 -1.45 1.85 -2.80
N VAL A 47 -2.78 1.73 -2.88
CA VAL A 47 -3.70 2.69 -2.25
C VAL A 47 -3.57 2.66 -0.72
N ALA A 48 -3.54 1.47 -0.11
CA ALA A 48 -3.37 1.31 1.32
C ALA A 48 -2.02 1.89 1.80
N PHE A 49 -0.95 1.64 1.05
CA PHE A 49 0.38 2.16 1.32
C PHE A 49 0.49 3.68 1.10
N ALA A 50 -0.29 4.25 0.18
CA ALA A 50 -0.41 5.70 0.05
C ALA A 50 -1.09 6.34 1.27
N LEU A 51 -2.14 5.73 1.82
CA LEU A 51 -2.74 6.18 3.07
C LEU A 51 -1.75 6.07 4.24
N LEU A 52 -0.97 4.99 4.31
CA LEU A 52 0.05 4.84 5.33
C LEU A 52 1.17 5.89 5.18
N GLY A 53 1.64 6.13 3.97
CA GLY A 53 2.63 7.18 3.68
C GLY A 53 2.15 8.58 4.08
N PHE A 54 0.86 8.85 3.86
CA PHE A 54 0.21 10.07 4.33
C PHE A 54 0.21 10.17 5.86
N ILE A 55 -0.16 9.09 6.57
CA ILE A 55 -0.13 9.05 8.05
C ILE A 55 1.29 9.27 8.56
N VAL A 56 2.29 8.62 7.96
CA VAL A 56 3.72 8.81 8.31
C VAL A 56 4.15 10.26 8.14
N HIS A 57 3.68 10.93 7.08
CA HIS A 57 3.97 12.34 6.86
C HIS A 57 3.37 13.24 7.94
N LEU A 58 2.13 12.95 8.38
CA LEU A 58 1.45 13.73 9.43
C LEU A 58 2.00 13.48 10.82
N ALA A 59 2.32 12.22 11.14
CA ALA A 59 2.68 11.80 12.48
C ALA A 59 4.13 12.14 12.85
N LEU A 60 5.02 12.23 11.87
CA LEU A 60 6.45 12.43 12.12
C LEU A 60 6.88 13.90 11.93
N PRO A 61 7.91 14.35 12.68
CA PRO A 61 8.45 15.71 12.55
C PRO A 61 8.85 16.06 11.13
N ARG A 62 8.86 17.36 10.80
CA ARG A 62 9.30 17.83 9.47
C ARG A 62 10.74 17.41 9.18
N THR A 63 11.00 16.99 7.95
CA THR A 63 12.32 16.60 7.46
C THR A 63 12.56 17.22 6.08
N ARG A 64 13.81 17.28 5.64
CA ARG A 64 14.19 17.78 4.30
C ARG A 64 13.71 16.87 3.16
N ARG A 65 13.50 15.57 3.43
CA ARG A 65 13.07 14.58 2.43
C ARG A 65 11.89 13.74 2.94
N PRO A 66 10.70 14.35 3.11
CA PRO A 66 9.57 13.67 3.73
C PRO A 66 9.02 12.52 2.88
N GLU A 67 9.12 12.64 1.55
CA GLU A 67 8.68 11.65 0.58
C GLU A 67 9.55 10.39 0.63
N LEU A 68 10.87 10.56 0.62
CA LEU A 68 11.82 9.45 0.75
C LEU A 68 11.66 8.73 2.11
N ARG A 69 11.46 9.48 3.19
CA ARG A 69 11.22 8.89 4.51
C ARG A 69 9.96 8.03 4.52
N ALA A 70 8.86 8.55 3.98
CA ALA A 70 7.61 7.80 3.90
C ALA A 70 7.77 6.55 3.01
N ALA A 71 8.44 6.67 1.86
CA ALA A 71 8.74 5.54 0.98
C ALA A 71 9.51 4.43 1.71
N LEU A 72 10.59 4.76 2.42
CA LEU A 72 11.42 3.78 3.14
C LEU A 72 10.69 3.11 4.29
N ILE A 73 9.91 3.88 5.08
CA ILE A 73 9.14 3.33 6.20
C ILE A 73 8.08 2.35 5.68
N VAL A 74 7.35 2.74 4.63
CA VAL A 74 6.29 1.89 4.07
C VAL A 74 6.88 0.68 3.33
N ALA A 75 8.01 0.83 2.63
CA ALA A 75 8.74 -0.29 2.05
C ALA A 75 9.19 -1.30 3.12
N GLY A 76 9.74 -0.81 4.24
CA GLY A 76 10.10 -1.64 5.39
C GLY A 76 8.89 -2.37 5.97
N PHE A 77 7.76 -1.67 6.11
CA PHE A 77 6.51 -2.28 6.57
C PHE A 77 5.99 -3.36 5.61
N SER A 78 6.06 -3.12 4.30
CA SER A 78 5.71 -4.10 3.27
C SER A 78 6.60 -5.34 3.31
N ALA A 79 7.92 -5.15 3.51
CA ALA A 79 8.86 -6.26 3.64
C ALA A 79 8.56 -7.12 4.89
N VAL A 80 8.13 -6.50 6.00
CA VAL A 80 7.69 -7.23 7.20
C VAL A 80 6.42 -8.05 6.92
N ILE A 81 5.44 -7.50 6.21
CA ILE A 81 4.23 -8.24 5.81
C ILE A 81 4.61 -9.49 5.02
N GLU A 82 5.54 -9.36 4.07
CA GLU A 82 6.00 -10.46 3.26
C GLU A 82 6.72 -11.55 4.08
N VAL A 83 7.58 -11.16 5.02
CA VAL A 83 8.22 -12.11 5.95
C VAL A 83 7.17 -12.87 6.76
N VAL A 84 6.14 -12.18 7.25
CA VAL A 84 5.03 -12.81 8.00
C VAL A 84 4.23 -13.76 7.10
N GLN A 85 3.94 -13.38 5.85
CA GLN A 85 3.24 -14.24 4.89
C GLN A 85 4.02 -15.51 4.57
N ARG A 86 5.35 -15.42 4.43
CA ARG A 86 6.22 -16.60 4.26
C ARG A 86 6.15 -17.54 5.46
N LEU A 87 6.16 -17.00 6.69
CA LEU A 87 6.04 -17.80 7.91
C LEU A 87 4.66 -18.46 8.04
N ASP A 88 3.61 -17.87 7.49
CA ASP A 88 2.24 -18.40 7.46
C ASP A 88 1.97 -19.35 6.27
N GLY A 89 3.03 -19.76 5.55
CA GLY A 89 2.99 -20.77 4.49
C GLY A 89 2.62 -20.26 3.10
N ALA A 90 2.46 -18.94 2.89
CA ALA A 90 2.25 -18.37 1.57
C ALA A 90 3.60 -18.34 0.80
N HIS A 91 3.72 -19.20 -0.21
CA HIS A 91 4.90 -19.28 -1.06
C HIS A 91 4.67 -18.50 -2.36
N GLU A 92 4.76 -17.17 -2.29
CA GLU A 92 4.89 -16.33 -3.48
C GLU A 92 6.37 -16.27 -3.93
N GLY A 93 6.61 -16.20 -5.24
CA GLY A 93 7.95 -16.14 -5.81
C GLY A 93 8.70 -14.84 -5.45
N LEU A 94 10.04 -14.90 -5.40
CA LEU A 94 10.92 -13.76 -5.05
C LEU A 94 10.62 -12.47 -5.84
N LEU A 95 10.20 -12.61 -7.11
CA LEU A 95 9.83 -11.47 -7.94
C LEU A 95 8.51 -10.82 -7.52
N SER A 96 7.48 -11.60 -7.16
CA SER A 96 6.19 -11.07 -6.70
C SER A 96 6.37 -10.23 -5.43
N ASN A 97 7.20 -10.75 -4.55
CA ASN A 97 7.61 -10.19 -3.28
C ASN A 97 8.34 -8.85 -3.44
N ALA A 98 9.35 -8.80 -4.33
CA ALA A 98 10.03 -7.56 -4.68
C ALA A 98 9.07 -6.50 -5.25
N ILE A 99 8.07 -6.92 -6.06
CA ILE A 99 7.04 -6.02 -6.58
C ILE A 99 6.17 -5.47 -5.44
N ASP A 100 5.79 -6.28 -4.46
CA ASP A 100 4.96 -5.82 -3.34
C ASP A 100 5.72 -4.78 -2.48
N VAL A 101 7.00 -5.00 -2.21
CA VAL A 101 7.85 -4.00 -1.53
C VAL A 101 8.00 -2.72 -2.36
N ALA A 102 8.16 -2.83 -3.68
CA ALA A 102 8.20 -1.67 -4.57
C ALA A 102 6.87 -0.90 -4.58
N CYS A 103 5.74 -1.61 -4.56
CA CYS A 103 4.41 -1.01 -4.39
C CYS A 103 4.28 -0.28 -3.04
N GLY A 104 4.85 -0.86 -1.97
CA GLY A 104 4.99 -0.19 -0.66
C GLY A 104 5.76 1.11 -0.74
N ALA A 105 6.94 1.09 -1.34
CA ALA A 105 7.77 2.29 -1.54
C ALA A 105 7.03 3.36 -2.35
N LEU A 106 6.40 2.97 -3.47
CA LEU A 106 5.65 3.86 -4.36
C LEU A 106 4.43 4.47 -3.68
N GLY A 107 3.65 3.67 -2.97
CA GLY A 107 2.52 4.15 -2.17
C GLY A 107 2.98 5.15 -1.11
N GLY A 108 4.00 4.79 -0.32
CA GLY A 108 4.58 5.67 0.71
C GLY A 108 5.04 7.02 0.15
N TRP A 109 5.74 7.00 -0.99
CA TRP A 109 6.16 8.21 -1.71
C TRP A 109 4.96 9.05 -2.17
N LEU A 110 3.99 8.42 -2.86
CA LEU A 110 2.79 9.11 -3.39
C LEU A 110 2.00 9.83 -2.29
N GLY A 111 1.73 9.15 -1.17
CA GLY A 111 0.98 9.72 -0.05
C GLY A 111 1.63 10.97 0.52
N ALA A 112 2.95 10.96 0.69
CA ALA A 112 3.70 12.11 1.17
C ALA A 112 3.83 13.24 0.12
N ALA A 113 3.96 12.90 -1.16
CA ALA A 113 4.09 13.87 -2.25
C ALA A 113 2.80 14.66 -2.49
N ILE A 114 1.65 13.99 -2.50
CA ILE A 114 0.33 14.63 -2.65
C ILE A 114 0.13 15.69 -1.56
N PHE A 115 0.45 15.35 -0.30
CA PHE A 115 0.30 16.30 0.80
C PHE A 115 1.33 17.43 0.78
N SER A 116 2.58 17.14 0.42
CA SER A 116 3.62 18.18 0.31
C SER A 116 3.22 19.24 -0.72
N ARG A 117 2.62 18.82 -1.85
CA ARG A 117 2.08 19.73 -2.87
C ARG A 117 0.82 20.46 -2.42
N ALA A 118 -0.14 19.76 -1.81
CA ALA A 118 -1.37 20.39 -1.30
C ALA A 118 -1.08 21.44 -0.21
N SER A 119 -0.13 21.17 0.68
CA SER A 119 0.28 22.10 1.74
C SER A 119 1.15 23.25 1.24
N ALA A 120 1.89 23.09 0.14
CA ALA A 120 2.57 24.17 -0.56
C ALA A 120 1.57 25.11 -1.26
N PHE A 121 0.58 24.54 -1.98
CA PHE A 121 -0.47 25.30 -2.65
C PHE A 121 -1.31 26.13 -1.65
N ARG A 122 -1.73 25.52 -0.54
CA ARG A 122 -2.44 26.23 0.54
C ARG A 122 -1.65 27.40 1.13
N ARG A 123 -0.32 27.28 1.24
CA ARG A 123 0.55 28.37 1.73
C ARG A 123 0.69 29.50 0.71
N TYR A 124 0.74 29.18 -0.57
CA TYR A 124 0.76 30.17 -1.65
C TYR A 124 -0.54 30.99 -1.69
N SER A 125 -1.70 30.34 -1.68
CA SER A 125 -3.01 31.02 -1.72
C SER A 125 -3.30 31.89 -0.49
N ARG A 126 -2.62 31.66 0.64
CA ARG A 126 -2.75 32.44 1.87
C ARG A 126 -1.76 33.59 2.02
N ARG A 127 -0.83 33.79 1.07
CA ARG A 127 0.05 34.97 1.11
C ARG A 127 -0.76 36.22 0.75
N PRO A 128 -0.84 37.24 1.62
CA PRO A 128 -1.44 38.52 1.25
C PRO A 128 -0.63 39.09 0.07
N ARG A 129 -1.34 39.55 -0.96
CA ARG A 129 -0.72 40.34 -2.04
C ARG A 129 -0.42 41.71 -1.43
N LEU A 130 0.86 41.96 -1.16
CA LEU A 130 1.39 43.29 -0.86
C LEU A 130 1.50 44.07 -2.18
#